data_AF-A0A6A6T411-F1
#
_entry.id   AF-A0A6A6T411-F1
#
_cell.length_a   1.000
_cell.length_b   1.000
_cell.length_c   1.000
_cell.angle_alpha   90.00
_cell.angle_beta   90.00
_cell.angle_gamma   90.00
#
_symmetry.space_group_name_H-M   'P 1'
#
loop_
_entity.id
_entity.type
_entity.pdbx_description
1 polymer ?
#
loop_
_entity_poly.entity_id
_entity_poly.type
_entity_poly.pdbx_seq_one_letter_code
_entity_poly.pdbx_strand_id
1 'polypeptide(L)'
;MAKITTVNDTAHFSKLIAGSTYTVVDFYADWCGPCKAIAPVFASLAEKESRPGKLQFCKVDVDACQDVARKYGVSAMPTFLVIKSGSVVDTIRGANPSALTAAVRKAANDAGPNSSAVFQSKGYTLGSTSQPSQPVNESPFAGLQRMMSGNGGLGDVLVRFVALYFISLLSFNGYQAAEESPFNVRARR
;
A
#
# COMPACT_ATOMS: atom_id res chain seq x y z
N MET A 1 -2.11 -29.72 10.90
CA MET A 1 -2.34 -28.65 11.90
C MET A 1 -1.36 -27.54 11.60
N ALA A 2 -1.83 -26.36 11.20
CA ALA A 2 -0.91 -25.24 11.03
C ALA A 2 -0.42 -24.74 12.39
N LYS A 3 0.90 -24.56 12.49
CA LYS A 3 1.56 -24.16 13.72
C LYS A 3 1.74 -22.65 13.69
N ILE A 4 0.78 -21.92 14.25
CA ILE A 4 0.97 -20.49 14.54
C ILE A 4 1.87 -20.41 15.77
N THR A 5 3.09 -19.90 15.59
CA THR A 5 4.04 -19.80 16.70
C THR A 5 3.85 -18.48 17.43
N THR A 6 3.53 -18.53 18.72
CA THR A 6 3.52 -17.33 19.58
C THR A 6 4.95 -16.97 19.95
N VAL A 7 5.28 -15.68 19.84
CA VAL A 7 6.61 -15.16 20.11
C VAL A 7 6.55 -14.19 21.28
N ASN A 8 7.21 -14.58 22.38
CA ASN A 8 7.29 -13.80 23.62
C ASN A 8 8.71 -13.28 23.89
N ASP A 9 9.67 -13.63 23.04
CA ASP A 9 11.07 -13.24 23.20
C ASP A 9 11.69 -12.81 21.86
N THR A 10 12.55 -11.80 21.93
CA THR A 10 13.23 -11.20 20.78
C THR A 10 14.21 -12.19 20.14
N ALA A 11 14.93 -12.99 20.93
CA ALA A 11 15.87 -13.96 20.37
C ALA A 11 15.11 -15.09 19.63
N HIS A 12 13.98 -15.54 20.19
CA HIS A 12 13.10 -16.50 19.52
C HIS A 12 12.56 -15.97 18.19
N PHE A 13 12.15 -14.69 18.13
CA PHE A 13 11.70 -14.05 16.90
C PHE A 13 12.75 -14.09 15.79
N SER A 14 13.98 -13.72 16.11
CA SER A 14 15.09 -13.69 15.13
C SER A 14 15.40 -15.08 14.57
N LYS A 15 15.37 -16.12 15.41
CA LYS A 15 15.56 -17.52 15.00
C LYS A 15 14.44 -17.99 14.07
N LEU A 16 13.20 -17.60 14.35
CA LEU A 16 12.07 -17.94 13.48
C LEU A 16 12.27 -17.32 12.09
N ILE A 17 12.53 -16.02 12.00
CA ILE A 17 12.73 -15.36 10.70
C ILE A 17 13.86 -16.01 9.91
N ALA A 18 14.97 -16.36 10.56
CA ALA A 18 16.09 -17.03 9.91
C ALA A 18 15.78 -18.46 9.43
N GLY A 19 14.83 -19.15 10.07
CA GLY A 19 14.48 -20.54 9.79
C GLY A 19 13.53 -20.76 8.61
N SER A 20 13.00 -19.70 7.99
CA SER A 20 12.07 -19.83 6.87
C SER A 20 12.32 -18.81 5.78
N THR A 21 11.85 -19.10 4.55
CA THR A 21 11.95 -18.14 3.45
C THR A 21 11.01 -16.96 3.65
N TYR A 22 9.75 -17.24 4.00
CA TYR A 22 8.72 -16.24 4.28
C TYR A 22 8.14 -16.44 5.68
N THR A 23 8.06 -15.34 6.42
CA THR A 23 7.43 -15.26 7.74
C THR A 23 6.35 -14.21 7.70
N VAL A 24 5.11 -14.59 7.99
CA VAL A 24 4.00 -13.66 8.18
C VAL A 24 3.83 -13.44 9.68
N VAL A 25 4.01 -12.20 10.11
CA VAL A 25 3.99 -11.80 11.52
C VAL A 25 2.71 -11.00 11.78
N ASP A 26 1.92 -11.42 12.76
CA ASP A 26 0.79 -10.67 13.31
C ASP A 26 1.23 -9.96 14.59
N PHE A 27 1.29 -8.62 14.57
CA PHE A 27 1.51 -7.81 15.77
C PHE A 27 0.17 -7.46 16.40
N TYR A 28 -0.09 -8.05 17.56
CA TYR A 28 -1.35 -7.93 18.28
C TYR A 28 -1.14 -7.51 19.74
N ALA A 29 -2.24 -7.19 20.41
CA ALA A 29 -2.31 -6.98 21.85
C ALA A 29 -3.62 -7.58 22.40
N ASP A 30 -3.64 -8.01 23.65
CA ASP A 30 -4.82 -8.69 24.24
C ASP A 30 -6.03 -7.77 24.44
N TRP A 31 -5.76 -6.47 24.61
CA TRP A 31 -6.77 -5.41 24.74
C TRP A 31 -7.27 -4.89 23.38
N CYS A 32 -6.67 -5.31 22.26
CA CYS A 32 -7.04 -4.87 20.93
C CYS A 32 -8.31 -5.60 20.43
N GLY A 33 -9.44 -4.90 20.42
CA GLY A 33 -10.71 -5.42 19.88
C GLY A 33 -10.63 -5.85 18.40
N PRO A 34 -10.13 -5.00 17.48
CA PRO A 34 -10.00 -5.35 16.05
C PRO A 34 -9.11 -6.56 15.79
N CYS A 35 -8.09 -6.80 16.64
CA CYS A 35 -7.20 -7.94 16.55
C CYS A 35 -7.96 -9.27 16.76
N LYS A 36 -8.91 -9.29 17.69
CA LYS A 36 -9.76 -10.47 17.94
C LYS A 36 -10.68 -10.79 16.76
N ALA A 37 -11.15 -9.77 16.04
CA ALA A 37 -12.01 -9.96 14.87
C ALA A 37 -11.27 -10.58 13.67
N ILE A 38 -9.99 -10.23 13.47
CA ILE A 38 -9.18 -10.73 12.34
C ILE A 38 -8.45 -12.05 12.65
N ALA A 39 -8.23 -12.38 13.92
CA ALA A 39 -7.58 -13.61 14.38
C ALA A 39 -8.09 -14.91 13.71
N PRO A 40 -9.40 -15.18 13.54
CA PRO A 40 -9.86 -16.39 12.86
C PRO A 40 -9.50 -16.42 11.38
N VAL A 41 -9.44 -15.25 10.72
CA VAL A 41 -9.01 -15.14 9.32
C VAL A 41 -7.53 -15.48 9.20
N PHE A 42 -6.70 -14.91 10.08
CA PHE A 42 -5.27 -15.21 10.12
C PHE A 42 -5.02 -16.70 10.39
N ALA A 43 -5.76 -17.30 11.33
CA ALA A 43 -5.66 -18.73 11.61
C ALA A 43 -6.06 -19.60 10.41
N SER A 44 -7.15 -19.27 9.72
CA SER A 44 -7.57 -20.00 8.52
C SER A 44 -6.55 -19.89 7.38
N LEU A 45 -5.90 -18.74 7.22
CA LEU A 45 -4.82 -18.56 6.25
C LEU A 45 -3.58 -19.37 6.61
N ALA A 46 -3.22 -19.40 7.89
CA ALA A 46 -2.13 -20.24 8.37
C ALA A 46 -2.42 -21.73 8.08
N GLU A 47 -3.64 -22.20 8.35
CA GLU A 47 -4.06 -23.58 8.05
C GLU A 47 -3.95 -23.96 6.57
N LYS A 48 -4.30 -23.04 5.67
CA LYS A 48 -4.33 -23.30 4.22
C LYS A 48 -2.96 -23.18 3.57
N GLU A 49 -2.17 -22.18 3.97
CA GLU A 49 -0.97 -21.78 3.24
C GLU A 49 0.34 -22.10 3.97
N SER A 50 0.30 -22.51 5.25
CA SER A 50 1.51 -22.86 6.01
C SER A 50 2.27 -24.01 5.36
N ARG A 51 3.54 -23.76 5.03
CA ARG A 51 4.46 -24.73 4.42
C ARG A 51 5.77 -24.74 5.19
N PRO A 52 6.15 -25.86 5.85
CA PRO A 52 7.38 -25.93 6.64
C PRO A 52 8.62 -25.49 5.83
N GLY A 53 9.46 -24.64 6.43
CA GLY A 53 10.67 -24.07 5.81
C GLY A 53 10.43 -22.99 4.73
N LYS A 54 9.20 -22.89 4.20
CA LYS A 54 8.85 -21.98 3.11
C LYS A 54 8.03 -20.79 3.56
N LEU A 55 6.86 -21.03 4.14
CA LEU A 55 5.92 -20.00 4.61
C LEU A 55 5.45 -20.37 6.02
N GLN A 56 5.83 -19.56 6.99
CA GLN A 56 5.43 -19.73 8.39
C GLN A 56 4.62 -18.54 8.89
N PHE A 57 3.81 -18.79 9.91
CA PHE A 57 2.97 -17.80 10.56
C PHE A 57 3.34 -17.68 12.03
N CYS A 58 3.51 -16.46 12.50
CA CYS A 58 3.77 -16.19 13.91
C CYS A 58 2.98 -14.97 14.38
N LYS A 59 2.69 -14.95 15.67
CA LYS A 59 2.07 -13.81 16.34
C LYS A 59 3.01 -13.28 17.41
N VAL A 60 3.12 -11.96 17.46
CA VAL A 60 3.97 -11.22 18.40
C VAL A 60 3.06 -10.34 19.22
N ASP A 61 3.09 -10.54 20.53
CA ASP A 61 2.46 -9.61 21.46
C ASP A 61 3.35 -8.37 21.59
N VAL A 62 2.80 -7.21 21.23
CA VAL A 62 3.51 -5.92 21.29
C VAL A 62 3.81 -5.51 22.72
N ASP A 63 3.02 -5.95 23.71
CA ASP A 63 3.22 -5.62 25.12
C ASP A 63 4.39 -6.43 25.71
N ALA A 64 4.55 -7.68 25.28
CA ALA A 64 5.67 -8.53 25.68
C ALA A 64 6.97 -8.22 24.92
N CYS A 65 6.88 -7.86 23.63
CA CYS A 65 8.03 -7.67 22.73
C CYS A 65 8.10 -6.25 22.14
N GLN A 66 8.07 -5.23 23.00
CA GLN A 66 8.05 -3.83 22.57
C GLN A 66 9.24 -3.44 21.68
N ASP A 67 10.43 -3.99 21.94
CA ASP A 67 11.62 -3.68 21.13
C ASP A 67 11.50 -4.18 19.69
N VAL A 68 10.87 -5.35 19.50
CA VAL A 68 10.58 -5.88 18.17
C VAL A 68 9.56 -4.99 17.47
N ALA A 69 8.46 -4.64 18.15
CA ALA A 69 7.45 -3.76 17.60
C ALA A 69 8.04 -2.39 17.16
N ARG A 70 8.89 -1.79 17.99
CA ARG A 70 9.62 -0.55 17.67
C ARG A 70 10.56 -0.72 16.48
N LYS A 71 11.35 -1.79 16.44
CA LYS A 71 12.30 -2.07 15.35
C LYS A 71 11.64 -2.18 13.99
N TYR A 72 10.43 -2.74 13.93
CA TYR A 72 9.68 -2.89 12.69
C TYR A 72 8.66 -1.77 12.43
N GLY A 73 8.67 -0.70 13.24
CA GLY A 73 7.82 0.47 13.02
C GLY A 73 6.33 0.22 13.24
N VAL A 74 5.96 -0.70 14.12
CA VAL A 74 4.56 -1.00 14.44
C VAL A 74 3.98 0.14 15.27
N SER A 75 3.11 0.94 14.66
CA SER A 75 2.48 2.11 15.30
C SER A 75 1.00 1.89 15.66
N ALA A 76 0.38 0.84 15.14
CA ALA A 76 -1.02 0.52 15.34
C ALA A 76 -1.23 -1.00 15.27
N MET A 77 -2.23 -1.51 15.97
CA MET A 77 -2.57 -2.93 15.97
C MET A 77 -3.99 -3.14 15.44
N PRO A 78 -4.23 -4.23 14.68
CA PRO A 78 -3.25 -5.21 14.23
C PRO A 78 -2.38 -4.65 13.09
N THR A 79 -1.12 -5.04 13.03
CA THR A 79 -0.25 -4.83 11.86
C THR A 79 0.36 -6.16 11.46
N PHE A 80 0.24 -6.51 10.18
CA PHE A 80 0.81 -7.72 9.63
C PHE A 80 2.04 -7.37 8.79
N LEU A 81 3.14 -8.07 9.03
CA LEU A 81 4.36 -7.94 8.22
C LEU A 81 4.61 -9.24 7.47
N VAL A 82 4.95 -9.13 6.19
CA VAL A 82 5.46 -10.23 5.37
C VAL A 82 6.96 -10.06 5.23
N ILE A 83 7.72 -10.91 5.90
CA ILE A 83 9.18 -10.87 5.91
C ILE A 83 9.70 -11.98 5.01
N LYS A 84 10.55 -11.64 4.03
CA LYS A 84 11.27 -12.58 3.17
C LYS A 84 12.74 -12.53 3.47
N SER A 85 13.34 -13.64 3.92
CA SER A 85 14.78 -13.75 4.18
C SER A 85 15.34 -12.59 5.02
N GLY A 86 14.59 -12.15 6.04
CA GLY A 86 14.97 -11.05 6.93
C GLY A 86 14.57 -9.63 6.48
N SER A 87 14.07 -9.45 5.25
CA SER A 87 13.62 -8.15 4.73
C SER A 87 12.09 -8.06 4.71
N VAL A 88 11.54 -6.91 5.09
CA VAL A 88 10.09 -6.66 5.01
C VAL A 88 9.71 -6.42 3.55
N VAL A 89 8.82 -7.26 3.01
CA VAL A 89 8.33 -7.16 1.63
C VAL A 89 6.98 -6.45 1.58
N ASP A 90 6.14 -6.66 2.59
CA ASP A 90 4.81 -6.07 2.64
C ASP A 90 4.39 -5.77 4.09
N THR A 91 3.60 -4.72 4.25
CA THR A 91 3.12 -4.21 5.54
C THR A 91 1.64 -3.86 5.43
N ILE A 92 0.80 -4.64 6.12
CA ILE A 92 -0.64 -4.45 6.14
C ILE A 92 -1.03 -3.91 7.50
N ARG A 93 -1.53 -2.67 7.54
CA ARG A 93 -1.99 -2.03 8.78
C ARG A 93 -3.51 -2.17 8.90
N GLY A 94 -3.96 -2.49 10.11
CA GLY A 94 -5.37 -2.64 10.45
C GLY A 94 -5.95 -4.01 10.12
N ALA A 95 -7.18 -4.24 10.59
CA ALA A 95 -7.92 -5.49 10.40
C ALA A 95 -8.52 -5.59 8.97
N ASN A 96 -7.66 -5.68 7.96
CA ASN A 96 -8.07 -5.81 6.56
C ASN A 96 -7.87 -7.26 6.04
N PRO A 97 -8.93 -8.08 5.96
CA PRO A 97 -8.82 -9.49 5.55
C PRO A 97 -8.46 -9.68 4.07
N SER A 98 -8.89 -8.75 3.21
CA SER A 98 -8.63 -8.82 1.76
C SER A 98 -7.14 -8.60 1.47
N ALA A 99 -6.58 -7.52 2.04
CA ALA A 99 -5.16 -7.19 1.88
C ALA A 99 -4.27 -8.30 2.48
N LEU A 100 -4.62 -8.80 3.66
CA LEU A 100 -3.90 -9.92 4.30
C LEU A 100 -3.93 -11.18 3.43
N THR A 101 -5.09 -11.57 2.90
CA THR A 101 -5.22 -12.75 2.04
C THR A 101 -4.42 -12.59 0.75
N ALA A 102 -4.44 -11.41 0.14
CA ALA A 102 -3.69 -11.14 -1.07
C ALA A 102 -2.17 -11.22 -0.84
N ALA A 103 -1.68 -10.62 0.24
CA ALA A 103 -0.27 -10.65 0.61
C ALA A 103 0.21 -12.08 0.93
N VAL A 104 -0.58 -12.84 1.68
CA VAL A 104 -0.29 -14.25 2.00
C VAL A 104 -0.26 -15.11 0.75
N ARG A 105 -1.25 -14.97 -0.14
CA ARG A 105 -1.28 -15.70 -1.42
C ARG A 105 -0.09 -15.37 -2.30
N LYS A 106 0.28 -14.09 -2.38
CA LYS A 106 1.49 -13.65 -3.10
C LYS A 106 2.74 -14.32 -2.53
N ALA A 107 2.92 -14.28 -1.22
CA ALA A 107 4.03 -14.96 -0.54
C ALA A 107 4.02 -16.48 -0.76
N ALA A 108 2.85 -17.12 -0.73
CA ALA A 108 2.69 -18.56 -0.94
C ALA A 108 3.03 -18.99 -2.38
N ASN A 109 2.69 -18.15 -3.37
CA ASN A 109 3.06 -18.34 -4.78
C ASN A 109 4.56 -18.14 -4.97
N ASP A 110 5.13 -17.08 -4.40
CA ASP A 110 6.56 -16.79 -4.49
C ASP A 110 7.42 -17.81 -3.74
N ALA A 111 6.88 -18.52 -2.75
CA ALA A 111 7.54 -19.62 -2.05
C ALA A 111 7.40 -21.00 -2.76
N GLY A 112 6.68 -21.04 -3.88
CA GLY A 112 6.56 -22.23 -4.73
C GLY A 112 7.90 -22.68 -5.33
N PRO A 113 7.99 -23.89 -5.90
CA PRO A 113 9.23 -24.45 -6.47
C PRO A 113 9.80 -23.68 -7.69
N ASN A 114 9.14 -22.61 -8.16
CA ASN A 114 9.46 -21.91 -9.41
C ASN A 114 9.73 -20.41 -9.22
N SER A 115 10.35 -20.00 -8.12
CA SER A 115 10.64 -18.58 -7.81
C SER A 115 11.67 -17.93 -8.75
N SER A 116 12.19 -18.66 -9.74
CA SER A 116 13.12 -18.15 -10.77
C SER A 116 12.43 -17.52 -11.98
N ALA A 117 11.09 -17.45 -12.03
CA ALA A 117 10.36 -17.03 -13.23
C ALA A 117 9.50 -15.76 -13.05
N VAL A 118 9.84 -14.86 -12.13
CA VAL A 118 9.06 -13.62 -11.91
C VAL A 118 9.26 -12.58 -13.02
N PHE A 119 10.27 -12.70 -13.91
CA PHE A 119 10.28 -11.92 -15.16
C PHE A 119 11.17 -12.53 -16.24
N GLN A 120 10.65 -13.54 -16.94
CA GLN A 120 11.20 -14.00 -18.22
C GLN A 120 10.06 -14.25 -19.22
N SER A 121 9.02 -13.43 -19.16
CA SER A 121 8.16 -13.28 -20.33
C SER A 121 8.88 -12.35 -21.31
N LYS A 122 9.11 -12.83 -22.53
CA LYS A 122 9.38 -11.95 -23.68
C LYS A 122 8.27 -10.90 -23.68
N GLY A 123 8.62 -9.64 -23.41
CA GLY A 123 7.66 -8.55 -23.30
C GLY A 123 6.88 -8.42 -24.61
N TYR A 124 5.57 -8.59 -24.54
CA TYR A 124 4.67 -8.23 -25.63
C TYR A 124 3.90 -6.99 -25.19
N THR A 125 4.30 -5.84 -25.74
CA THR A 125 3.57 -4.58 -25.62
C THR A 125 2.32 -4.68 -26.49
N LEU A 126 1.15 -4.78 -25.88
CA LEU A 126 -0.11 -4.74 -26.60
C LEU A 126 -0.44 -3.28 -26.96
N GLY A 127 -0.27 -2.95 -28.24
CA GLY A 127 -0.89 -1.78 -28.86
C GLY A 127 -0.16 -0.45 -28.68
N SER A 128 0.93 -0.24 -29.42
CA SER A 128 1.08 1.01 -30.17
C SER A 128 2.00 0.77 -31.36
N THR A 129 1.42 0.86 -32.55
CA THR A 129 2.16 1.08 -33.78
C THR A 129 2.89 2.40 -33.65
N SER A 130 4.22 2.29 -33.53
CA SER A 130 5.24 3.17 -34.10
C SER A 130 4.95 4.68 -34.11
N GLN A 131 5.62 5.41 -33.22
CA GLN A 131 6.22 6.68 -33.59
C GLN A 131 7.67 6.69 -33.07
N PRO A 132 8.67 7.02 -33.89
CA PRO A 132 10.08 6.91 -33.50
C PRO A 132 10.39 7.83 -32.33
N SER A 133 11.10 7.30 -31.34
CA SER A 133 11.63 8.02 -30.19
C SER A 133 12.61 9.10 -30.66
N GLN A 134 12.23 10.37 -30.51
CA GLN A 134 13.17 11.49 -30.56
C GLN A 134 14.06 11.45 -29.30
N PRO A 135 15.36 11.78 -29.41
CA PRO A 135 16.29 11.72 -28.29
C PRO A 135 16.04 12.89 -27.32
N VAL A 136 15.63 12.60 -26.08
CA VAL A 136 15.50 13.61 -25.02
C VAL A 136 16.87 13.87 -24.36
N ASN A 137 17.75 14.57 -25.08
CA ASN A 137 18.65 15.52 -24.42
C ASN A 137 17.90 16.84 -24.29
N GLU A 138 16.88 16.86 -23.42
CA GLU A 138 16.08 18.06 -23.18
C GLU A 138 16.50 18.64 -21.85
N SER A 139 17.20 19.77 -21.94
CA SER A 139 17.52 20.62 -20.80
C SER A 139 16.30 20.87 -19.92
N PRO A 140 16.44 21.01 -18.59
CA PRO A 140 15.35 21.19 -17.63
C PRO A 140 14.49 22.46 -17.88
N PHE A 141 14.84 23.26 -18.90
CA PHE A 141 14.15 24.46 -19.31
C PHE A 141 13.16 24.25 -20.47
N ALA A 142 13.13 23.06 -21.10
CA ALA A 142 12.25 22.79 -22.25
C ALA A 142 10.75 22.85 -21.91
N GLY A 143 10.38 22.46 -20.68
CA GLY A 143 9.02 22.62 -20.17
C GLY A 143 8.60 24.09 -20.05
N LEU A 144 9.54 24.99 -19.74
CA LEU A 144 9.27 26.42 -19.66
C LEU A 144 9.13 27.06 -21.04
N GLN A 145 9.95 26.64 -22.01
CA GLN A 145 9.87 27.11 -23.40
C GLN A 145 8.50 26.79 -24.04
N ARG A 146 7.94 25.61 -23.77
CA ARG A 146 6.62 25.21 -24.30
C ARG A 146 5.47 25.97 -23.64
N MET A 147 5.68 26.50 -22.44
CA MET A 147 4.76 27.39 -21.74
C MET A 147 4.86 28.84 -22.24
N MET A 148 6.00 29.25 -22.81
CA MET A 148 6.22 30.58 -23.40
C MET A 148 5.87 30.69 -24.90
N SER A 149 5.80 29.57 -25.63
CA SER A 149 5.49 29.55 -27.06
C SER A 149 4.04 29.16 -27.42
N GLY A 150 3.16 28.96 -26.43
CA GLY A 150 1.72 28.97 -26.65
C GLY A 150 1.24 30.40 -26.91
N ASN A 151 0.22 30.59 -27.74
CA ASN A 151 -0.32 31.89 -28.16
C ASN A 151 -0.94 32.67 -26.97
N GLY A 152 -0.11 33.16 -26.06
CA GLY A 152 -0.47 33.65 -24.72
C GLY A 152 0.79 33.98 -23.92
N GLY A 153 1.42 35.12 -24.24
CA GLY A 153 2.60 35.62 -23.55
C GLY A 153 2.35 35.88 -22.05
N LEU A 154 3.39 36.35 -21.34
CA LEU A 154 3.37 36.57 -19.88
C LEU A 154 2.16 37.39 -19.39
N GLY A 155 1.64 38.28 -20.23
CA GLY A 155 0.40 39.03 -19.99
C GLY A 155 -0.87 38.16 -19.94
N ASP A 156 -1.03 37.17 -20.82
CA ASP A 156 -2.19 36.25 -20.81
C ASP A 156 -2.21 35.40 -19.53
N VAL A 157 -1.02 34.95 -19.10
CA VAL A 157 -0.85 34.18 -17.86
C VAL A 157 -1.21 35.04 -16.64
N LEU A 158 -0.76 36.30 -16.61
CA LEU A 158 -1.06 37.22 -15.52
C LEU A 158 -2.55 37.57 -15.47
N VAL A 159 -3.16 37.84 -16.62
CA VAL A 159 -4.61 38.12 -16.72
C VAL A 159 -5.43 36.91 -16.29
N ARG A 160 -5.05 35.69 -16.67
CA ARG A 160 -5.73 34.46 -16.21
C ARG A 160 -5.59 34.25 -14.71
N PHE A 161 -4.41 34.49 -14.14
CA PHE A 161 -4.20 34.36 -12.69
C PHE A 161 -5.00 35.39 -11.91
N VAL A 162 -5.01 36.65 -12.35
CA VAL A 162 -5.77 37.72 -11.72
C VAL A 162 -7.28 37.52 -11.91
N ALA A 163 -7.72 37.06 -13.08
CA ALA A 163 -9.13 36.73 -13.33
C ALA A 163 -9.61 35.56 -12.46
N LEU A 164 -8.84 34.47 -12.35
CA LEU A 164 -9.18 33.35 -11.47
C LEU A 164 -9.16 33.77 -10.00
N TYR A 165 -8.21 34.63 -9.61
CA TYR A 165 -8.15 35.19 -8.26
C TYR A 165 -9.39 36.04 -7.96
N PHE A 166 -9.80 36.95 -8.85
CA PHE A 166 -11.00 37.77 -8.67
C PHE A 166 -12.30 36.98 -8.75
N ILE A 167 -12.39 35.97 -9.63
CA ILE A 167 -13.54 35.06 -9.67
C ILE A 167 -13.65 34.28 -8.35
N SER A 168 -12.52 33.85 -7.77
CA SER A 168 -12.48 33.21 -6.47
C SER A 168 -12.74 34.17 -5.29
N LEU A 169 -12.49 35.47 -5.46
CA LEU A 169 -12.68 36.49 -4.43
C LEU A 169 -14.10 37.06 -4.43
N LEU A 170 -14.78 37.07 -5.60
CA LEU A 170 -16.18 37.44 -5.77
C LEU A 170 -17.14 36.25 -5.91
N SER A 171 -16.66 35.00 -5.75
CA SER A 171 -17.53 33.81 -5.69
C SER A 171 -18.35 33.83 -4.39
N PHE A 172 -19.43 34.60 -4.47
CA PHE A 172 -20.64 34.56 -3.66
C PHE A 172 -20.98 33.11 -3.31
N ASN A 173 -20.94 32.83 -2.01
CA ASN A 173 -21.58 31.73 -1.30
C ASN A 173 -21.92 30.48 -2.16
N GLY A 174 -20.92 29.61 -2.38
CA GLY A 174 -21.15 28.29 -3.01
C GLY A 174 -22.21 27.44 -2.30
N TYR A 175 -22.55 27.80 -1.05
CA TYR A 175 -23.64 27.22 -0.29
C TYR A 175 -25.02 27.51 -0.90
N GLN A 176 -25.25 28.73 -1.40
CA GLN A 176 -26.54 29.13 -1.99
C GLN A 176 -26.74 28.49 -3.37
N ALA A 177 -25.66 28.41 -4.17
CA ALA A 177 -25.67 27.70 -5.45
C ALA A 177 -25.90 26.18 -5.29
N ALA A 178 -25.47 25.59 -4.17
CA ALA A 178 -25.75 24.18 -3.86
C ALA A 178 -27.23 23.94 -3.51
N GLU A 179 -27.88 24.89 -2.83
CA GLU A 179 -29.30 24.79 -2.47
C GLU A 179 -30.25 24.94 -3.67
N GLU A 180 -29.89 25.76 -4.66
CA GLU A 180 -30.71 25.97 -5.87
C GLU A 180 -30.46 24.93 -6.98
N SER A 181 -29.50 24.02 -6.78
CA SER A 181 -29.18 23.01 -7.79
C SER A 181 -30.23 21.88 -7.87
N PRO A 182 -30.48 21.30 -9.07
CA PRO A 182 -31.44 20.20 -9.26
C PRO A 182 -31.08 18.89 -8.53
N PHE A 183 -29.91 18.84 -7.91
CA PHE A 183 -29.40 17.73 -7.11
C PHE A 183 -29.60 17.94 -5.60
N ASN A 184 -30.27 19.03 -5.17
CA ASN A 184 -30.54 19.28 -3.76
C ASN A 184 -31.47 18.21 -3.17
N VAL A 185 -30.93 17.43 -2.24
CA VAL A 185 -31.59 16.29 -1.60
C VAL A 185 -32.70 16.73 -0.63
N ARG A 186 -32.65 17.98 -0.13
CA ARG A 186 -33.66 18.53 0.80
C ARG A 186 -34.96 18.94 0.10
N ALA A 187 -34.93 19.23 -1.20
CA ALA A 187 -36.10 19.64 -1.98
C ALA A 187 -37.04 18.48 -2.36
N ARG A 188 -36.64 17.22 -2.12
CA ARG A 188 -37.44 16.00 -2.40
C ARG A 188 -38.02 15.36 -1.14
N ARG A 189 -38.50 16.15 -0.18
CA ARG A 189 -39.24 15.66 0.98
C ARG A 189 -40.58 16.35 1.10
#